data_AF-A0AA38CPR7-F1
#
_entry.id   AF-A0AA38CPR7-F1
#
_cell.length_a   1.000
_cell.length_b   1.000
_cell.length_c   1.000
_cell.angle_alpha   90.00
_cell.angle_beta   90.00
_cell.angle_gamma   90.00
#
_symmetry.space_group_name_H-M   'P 1'
#
loop_
_entity.id
_entity.type
_entity.pdbx_description
1 polymer ?
#
loop_
_entity_poly.entity_id
_entity_poly.type
_entity_poly.pdbx_seq_one_letter_code
_entity_poly.pdbx_strand_id
1 'polypeptide(L)'
;MVIPFSYQETELDNLKDELKSSEDEIVVVNCMWELPHMFGRSRKQLLQFLQGASDLDPTILTVGTGPNEIVAHRKLNFVERFALCLKNLCAVFDSVE
;
A
#
# COMPACT_ATOMS: atom_id res chain seq x y z
N MET A 1 4.17 8.00 32.57
CA MET A 1 3.38 8.80 31.60
C MET A 1 2.55 7.81 30.80
N VAL A 2 1.22 7.89 30.85
CA VAL A 2 0.33 7.02 30.08
C VAL A 2 -0.16 7.84 28.89
N ILE A 3 0.00 7.33 27.67
CA ILE A 3 -0.48 7.98 26.44
C ILE A 3 -1.90 7.46 26.18
N PRO A 4 -2.91 8.34 26.05
CA PRO A 4 -4.24 7.93 25.61
C PRO A 4 -4.15 7.26 24.23
N PHE A 5 -4.72 6.07 24.09
CA PHE A 5 -4.62 5.27 22.86
C PHE A 5 -5.96 4.60 22.54
N SER A 6 -6.33 4.63 21.26
CA SER A 6 -7.45 3.89 20.69
C SER A 6 -7.00 3.16 19.43
N TYR A 7 -7.69 2.06 19.12
CA TYR A 7 -7.48 1.28 17.91
C TYR A 7 -8.84 0.93 17.30
N GLN A 8 -8.93 1.10 15.99
CA GLN A 8 -10.09 0.74 15.18
C GLN A 8 -9.61 -0.10 14.00
N GLU A 9 -10.28 -1.23 13.77
CA GLU A 9 -10.07 -2.08 12.60
C GLU A 9 -11.20 -1.83 11.61
N THR A 10 -10.85 -1.67 10.33
CA THR A 10 -11.78 -1.34 9.24
C THR A 10 -11.37 -2.11 7.99
N GLU A 11 -12.36 -2.57 7.23
CA GLU A 11 -12.12 -3.16 5.92
C GLU A 11 -11.79 -2.08 4.88
N LEU A 12 -10.87 -2.41 3.96
CA LEU A 12 -10.38 -1.45 2.97
C LEU A 12 -11.48 -0.87 2.08
N ASP A 13 -12.51 -1.67 1.77
CA ASP A 13 -13.61 -1.24 0.89
C ASP A 13 -14.55 -0.23 1.58
N ASN A 14 -14.51 -0.11 2.92
CA ASN A 14 -15.39 0.76 3.72
C ASN A 14 -14.70 2.01 4.29
N LEU A 15 -13.44 2.29 3.90
CA LEU A 15 -12.63 3.38 4.47
C LEU A 15 -13.35 4.74 4.52
N LYS A 16 -14.11 5.08 3.46
CA LYS A 16 -14.81 6.37 3.37
C LYS A 16 -15.94 6.53 4.39
N ASP A 17 -16.59 5.44 4.77
CA ASP A 17 -17.77 5.48 5.62
C ASP A 17 -17.39 5.36 7.11
N GLU A 18 -16.28 4.66 7.40
CA GLU A 18 -15.86 4.30 8.75
C GLU A 18 -14.75 5.19 9.34
N LEU A 19 -13.91 5.82 8.51
CA LEU A 19 -12.84 6.71 8.98
C LEU A 19 -13.28 8.17 8.89
N LYS A 20 -13.22 8.87 10.03
CA LYS A 20 -13.42 10.31 10.11
C LYS A 20 -12.32 10.89 10.99
N SER A 21 -11.65 11.92 10.49
CA SER A 21 -10.73 12.71 11.30
C SER A 21 -11.51 13.77 12.08
N SER A 22 -11.05 14.08 13.29
CA SER A 22 -11.48 15.30 13.98
C SER A 22 -10.64 16.50 13.50
N GLU A 23 -11.18 17.72 13.54
CA GLU A 23 -10.49 18.93 13.08
C GLU A 23 -9.17 19.21 13.84
N ASP A 24 -9.01 18.65 15.04
CA ASP A 24 -7.85 18.84 15.90
C ASP A 24 -6.80 17.71 15.78
N GLU A 25 -7.00 16.73 14.90
CA GLU A 25 -6.11 15.59 14.71
C GLU A 25 -5.14 15.76 13.53
N ILE A 26 -3.88 15.41 13.75
CA ILE A 26 -2.91 15.25 12.66
C ILE A 26 -3.10 13.86 12.07
N VAL A 27 -3.58 13.82 10.83
CA VAL A 27 -3.79 12.56 10.11
C VAL A 27 -2.53 12.16 9.35
N VAL A 28 -2.10 10.92 9.55
CA VAL A 28 -1.02 10.27 8.78
C VAL A 28 -1.59 9.02 8.14
N VAL A 29 -1.47 8.92 6.82
CA VAL A 29 -1.83 7.71 6.08
C VAL A 29 -0.55 6.96 5.74
N ASN A 30 -0.44 5.71 6.21
CA ASN A 30 0.72 4.87 5.98
C ASN A 30 0.36 3.62 5.17
N CYS A 31 0.84 3.56 3.93
CA CYS A 31 0.57 2.48 2.99
C CYS A 31 1.84 1.64 2.77
N MET A 32 2.04 0.60 3.57
CA MET A 32 3.22 -0.26 3.46
C MET A 32 2.88 -1.52 2.68
N TRP A 33 3.52 -1.72 1.52
CA TRP A 33 3.51 -2.95 0.71
C TRP A 33 2.16 -3.40 0.09
N GLU A 34 1.05 -2.74 0.42
CA GLU A 34 -0.30 -3.16 -0.04
C GLU A 34 -0.76 -2.58 -1.38
N LEU A 35 -0.34 -1.36 -1.71
CA LEU A 35 -0.72 -0.71 -2.98
C LEU A 35 -0.40 -1.58 -4.21
N PRO A 36 0.76 -2.28 -4.23
CA PRO A 36 1.04 -3.26 -5.24
C PRO A 36 -0.04 -4.33 -5.49
N HIS A 37 -0.48 -5.00 -4.42
CA HIS A 37 -1.41 -6.11 -4.53
C HIS A 37 -2.82 -5.66 -4.99
N MET A 38 -3.17 -4.39 -4.76
CA MET A 38 -4.43 -3.81 -5.25
C MET A 38 -4.47 -3.59 -6.76
N PHE A 39 -3.33 -3.32 -7.41
CA PHE A 39 -3.28 -3.19 -8.88
C PHE A 39 -3.67 -4.49 -9.57
N GLY A 40 -3.35 -5.64 -8.98
CA GLY A 40 -3.65 -6.98 -9.51
C GLY A 40 -5.13 -7.38 -9.38
N ARG A 41 -5.82 -6.91 -8.33
CA ARG A 41 -7.20 -7.29 -8.02
C ARG A 41 -8.24 -6.38 -8.69
N SER A 42 -8.09 -5.05 -8.62
CA SER A 42 -9.01 -4.11 -9.26
C SER A 42 -8.48 -2.68 -9.23
N ARG A 43 -8.35 -2.03 -10.40
CA ARG A 43 -8.02 -0.60 -10.49
C ARG A 43 -9.04 0.28 -9.76
N LYS A 44 -10.30 -0.16 -9.70
CA LYS A 44 -11.38 0.56 -9.00
C LYS A 44 -11.13 0.62 -7.49
N GLN A 45 -10.73 -0.50 -6.88
CA GLN A 45 -10.45 -0.56 -5.43
C GLN A 45 -9.26 0.32 -5.05
N LEU A 46 -8.20 0.30 -5.85
CA LEU A 46 -7.06 1.20 -5.65
C LEU A 46 -7.49 2.68 -5.68
N LEU A 47 -8.31 3.07 -6.66
CA LEU A 47 -8.78 4.45 -6.77
C LEU A 47 -9.71 4.83 -5.61
N GLN A 48 -10.57 3.90 -5.16
CA GLN A 48 -11.41 4.11 -3.98
C GLN A 48 -10.59 4.30 -2.72
N PHE A 49 -9.56 3.47 -2.53
CA PHE A 49 -8.61 3.60 -1.43
C PHE A 49 -7.90 4.96 -1.44
N LEU A 50 -7.30 5.34 -2.57
CA LEU A 50 -6.59 6.61 -2.70
C LEU A 50 -7.51 7.81 -2.50
N GLN A 51 -8.76 7.72 -2.97
CA GLN A 51 -9.74 8.76 -2.74
C GLN A 51 -10.13 8.84 -1.25
N GLY A 52 -10.40 7.70 -0.59
CA GLY A 52 -10.69 7.69 0.85
C GLY A 52 -9.53 8.25 1.67
N ALA A 53 -8.30 7.89 1.34
CA ALA A 53 -7.11 8.46 1.95
C ALA A 53 -6.99 9.97 1.72
N SER A 54 -7.34 10.48 0.53
CA SER A 54 -7.35 11.90 0.22
C SER A 54 -8.45 12.66 0.96
N ASP A 55 -9.62 12.05 1.15
CA ASP A 55 -10.77 12.67 1.81
C ASP A 55 -10.51 12.92 3.31
N LEU A 56 -9.53 12.23 3.89
CA LEU A 56 -9.08 12.42 5.28
C LEU A 56 -8.14 13.64 5.48
N ASP A 57 -7.80 14.34 4.39
CA ASP A 57 -6.85 15.46 4.37
C ASP A 57 -5.53 15.18 5.14
N PRO A 58 -4.79 14.12 4.76
CA PRO A 58 -3.62 13.69 5.50
C PRO A 58 -2.50 14.71 5.39
N THR A 59 -1.85 14.99 6.52
CA THR A 59 -0.64 15.82 6.53
C THR A 59 0.51 15.11 5.81
N ILE A 60 0.58 13.78 5.96
CA ILE A 60 1.61 12.93 5.34
C ILE A 60 0.96 11.65 4.82
N LEU A 61 1.27 11.33 3.57
CA LEU A 61 1.02 10.03 2.96
C LEU A 61 2.37 9.32 2.73
N THR A 62 2.61 8.22 3.44
CA THR A 62 3.79 7.37 3.20
C THR A 62 3.42 6.15 2.38
N VAL A 63 4.26 5.82 1.41
CA VAL A 63 4.07 4.67 0.53
C VAL A 63 5.33 3.82 0.54
N GLY A 64 5.23 2.63 1.14
CA GLY A 64 6.22 1.58 1.06
C GLY A 64 5.96 0.70 -0.15
N THR A 65 6.91 0.66 -1.09
CA THR A 65 6.86 -0.26 -2.22
C THR A 65 8.04 -1.22 -2.17
N GLY A 66 7.83 -2.45 -2.66
CA GLY A 66 8.95 -3.34 -2.94
C GLY A 66 9.83 -2.81 -4.06
N PRO A 67 11.12 -3.18 -4.09
CA PRO A 67 12.09 -2.64 -5.04
C PRO A 67 11.71 -2.87 -6.51
N ASN A 68 10.74 -3.75 -6.83
CA ASN A 68 10.45 -4.16 -8.21
C ASN A 68 8.97 -4.36 -8.58
N GLU A 69 7.99 -4.02 -7.74
CA GLU A 69 6.58 -4.38 -8.01
C GLU A 69 5.77 -3.25 -8.67
N ILE A 70 5.60 -3.33 -10.01
CA ILE A 70 4.32 -3.57 -10.73
C ILE A 70 4.29 -2.97 -12.13
N VAL A 71 4.86 -1.79 -12.33
CA VAL A 71 4.76 -1.12 -13.62
C VAL A 71 5.71 -1.78 -14.64
N ALA A 72 6.84 -2.32 -14.18
CA ALA A 72 7.79 -3.04 -15.04
C ALA A 72 7.21 -4.38 -15.50
N HIS A 73 6.74 -5.25 -14.59
CA HIS A 73 6.30 -6.61 -14.92
C HIS A 73 5.19 -6.70 -15.99
N ARG A 74 4.27 -5.71 -16.04
CA ARG A 74 3.16 -5.71 -17.01
C ARG A 74 3.59 -5.41 -18.45
N LYS A 75 4.70 -4.69 -18.65
CA LYS A 75 5.20 -4.33 -19.98
C LYS A 75 6.20 -5.33 -20.54
N LEU A 76 6.75 -6.20 -19.69
CA LEU A 76 7.74 -7.20 -20.05
C LEU A 76 7.07 -8.40 -20.75
N ASN A 77 7.82 -9.13 -21.57
CA ASN A 77 7.42 -10.43 -22.07
C ASN A 77 7.62 -11.52 -20.99
N PHE A 78 7.27 -12.77 -21.31
CA PHE A 78 7.39 -13.88 -20.35
C PHE A 78 8.83 -14.10 -19.88
N VAL A 79 9.80 -14.10 -20.79
CA VAL A 79 11.21 -14.39 -20.47
C VAL A 79 11.80 -13.30 -19.60
N GLU A 80 11.51 -12.04 -19.93
CA GLU A 80 11.93 -10.88 -19.15
C GLU A 80 11.32 -10.89 -17.74
N ARG A 81 10.03 -11.23 -17.61
CA ARG A 81 9.40 -11.42 -16.30
C ARG A 81 10.06 -12.54 -15.52
N PHE A 82 10.30 -13.69 -16.15
CA PHE A 82 10.91 -14.84 -15.50
C PHE A 82 12.32 -14.51 -14.98
N ALA A 83 13.16 -13.91 -15.82
CA ALA A 83 14.51 -13.51 -15.44
C ALA A 83 14.52 -12.49 -14.29
N LEU A 84 13.61 -11.50 -14.33
CA LEU A 84 13.47 -10.50 -13.27
C LEU A 84 13.00 -11.15 -11.96
N CYS A 85 11.98 -12.01 -12.00
CA CYS A 85 11.50 -12.73 -10.83
C CYS A 85 12.62 -13.61 -10.23
N LEU A 86 13.34 -14.35 -11.06
CA LEU A 86 14.45 -15.20 -10.62
C LEU A 86 15.53 -14.38 -9.91
N LYS A 87 15.98 -13.27 -10.51
CA LYS A 87 16.96 -12.37 -9.90
C LYS A 87 16.49 -11.86 -8.53
N ASN A 88 15.24 -11.44 -8.44
CA ASN A 88 14.68 -10.88 -7.20
C ASN A 88 14.57 -11.93 -6.11
N LEU A 89 14.06 -13.12 -6.44
CA LEU A 89 13.93 -14.20 -5.48
C LEU A 89 15.31 -14.67 -5.00
N CYS A 90 16.30 -14.81 -5.89
CA CYS A 90 17.67 -15.11 -5.49
C CYS A 90 18.19 -14.12 -4.45
N ALA A 91 18.06 -12.80 -4.69
CA ALA A 91 18.50 -11.80 -3.73
C ALA A 91 17.75 -11.88 -2.37
N VAL A 92 16.48 -12.28 -2.38
CA VAL A 92 15.73 -12.53 -1.13
C VAL A 92 16.26 -13.77 -0.42
N PHE A 93 16.48 -14.88 -1.13
CA PHE A 93 17.06 -16.09 -0.54
C PHE A 93 18.47 -15.83 0.02
N ASP A 94 19.34 -15.16 -0.74
CA ASP A 94 20.68 -14.78 -0.31
C ASP A 94 20.67 -13.85 0.92
N SER A 95 19.60 -13.09 1.15
CA SER A 95 19.47 -12.20 2.32
C SER A 95 19.01 -12.92 3.60
N VAL A 96 18.48 -14.14 3.46
CA VAL A 96 17.95 -14.96 4.54
C VAL A 96 18.91 -16.10 4.91
N GLU A 97 19.79 -16.50 4.00
CA GLU A 97 20.93 -17.40 4.23
C GLU A 97 22.04 -16.72 5.06
#